data_AF-A0A124IP13-F1
#
_entry.id   AF-A0A124IP13-F1
#
_cell.length_a   1.000
_cell.length_b   1.000
_cell.length_c   1.000
_cell.angle_alpha   90.00
_cell.angle_beta   90.00
_cell.angle_gamma   90.00
#
_symmetry.space_group_name_H-M   'P 1'
#
loop_
_entity.id
_entity.type
_entity.pdbx_description
1 polymer ?
#
loop_
_entity_poly.entity_id
_entity_poly.type
_entity_poly.pdbx_seq_one_letter_code
_entity_poly.pdbx_strand_id
1 'polypeptide(L)'
;MIGSTLQQVSRARSNTARLLALFLALSVFEGLYFPKELLIFGFILSMYVLISCSHRRFNFVTETSSPFGLTDILLLGMLLFSLLGLLHPIKVKEGLIEALRWGIFWLAYRLGTRISSHETEKQNLVQYIVWIAIVVAFIGWLPYVSKAAGRLSSVFGYPNATAAFLGAVLLLHPQRKMVQIILGISLLGTGSRAGVGLFLAVFTGQQILFGIPPFFELKQGFYGKDLKGLGLILLALIGSVLMLVYNRSAWDNLTSANFSSSSWQERLIYFKDGISLAWNGGGLPRAGGWMAFPTVQRFPYWTSDPHSSFIHILLNQGVPGILSVGIWLSYSFKRAWKCWGKNRLLLKSRAEFNETKTQVRAWGALFLLGLHSLVDADFSFAALGFLFWMLFGSIQKGEDGNQPYVLKHKLASLSSKGMLVLSLVMCLFSGSALLYPKLLEKEQSWNIQAVQWYEQDPTKSNALWDMSLNWDQTQVGTRREQAEHILSGGNVETGLTKVEEVIHWQPHNLEVYEWAQSIVWETAEVQRRIHPEKATMLYRWVECVPQKIEDRVAILTPIDRLLWRGYQDFKPSQHIKLLAEYARLRQLTQLTRLVPNT
;
A
#
# COMPACT_ATOMS: atom_id res chain seq x y z
N MET A 1 27.54 40.04 -21.12
CA MET A 1 26.27 39.75 -20.42
C MET A 1 25.57 38.45 -20.83
N ILE A 2 25.71 37.94 -22.06
CA ILE A 2 25.06 36.67 -22.49
C ILE A 2 25.69 35.40 -21.84
N GLY A 3 26.98 35.44 -21.50
CA GLY A 3 27.66 34.30 -20.87
C GLY A 3 27.24 34.03 -19.41
N SER A 4 26.93 35.07 -18.63
CA SER A 4 26.55 34.92 -17.21
C SER A 4 25.13 34.37 -17.04
N THR A 5 24.21 34.72 -17.95
CA THR A 5 22.83 34.20 -17.94
C THR A 5 22.77 32.72 -18.32
N LEU A 6 23.53 32.29 -19.34
CA LEU A 6 23.65 30.86 -19.70
C LEU A 6 24.23 30.01 -18.55
N GLN A 7 25.23 30.54 -17.83
CA GLN A 7 25.84 29.85 -16.71
C GLN A 7 24.91 29.75 -15.49
N GLN A 8 24.11 30.80 -15.21
CA GLN A 8 23.09 30.77 -14.16
C GLN A 8 21.97 29.76 -14.46
N VAL A 9 21.51 29.70 -15.71
CA VAL A 9 20.48 28.73 -16.14
C VAL A 9 20.98 27.30 -16.00
N SER A 10 22.24 27.03 -16.36
CA SER A 10 22.87 25.71 -16.18
C SER A 10 23.00 25.30 -14.69
N ARG A 11 23.37 26.23 -13.80
CA ARG A 11 23.48 25.98 -12.35
C ARG A 11 22.12 25.72 -11.69
N ALA A 12 21.10 26.51 -12.00
CA ALA A 12 19.76 26.33 -11.43
C ALA A 12 19.13 24.99 -11.84
N ARG A 13 19.41 24.55 -13.07
CA ARG A 13 18.99 23.28 -13.67
C ARG A 13 19.60 22.06 -12.97
N SER A 14 20.92 22.07 -12.73
CA SER A 14 21.62 21.04 -11.96
C SER A 14 21.06 20.81 -10.54
N ASN A 15 20.34 21.78 -9.96
CA ASN A 15 19.78 21.62 -8.62
C ASN A 15 18.53 20.74 -8.60
N THR A 16 17.76 20.65 -9.69
CA THR A 16 16.49 19.90 -9.71
C THR A 16 16.71 18.40 -9.52
N ALA A 17 17.67 17.80 -10.24
CA ALA A 17 18.01 16.39 -10.11
C ALA A 17 18.53 16.03 -8.70
N ARG A 18 19.33 16.93 -8.10
CA ARG A 18 19.83 16.77 -6.72
C ARG A 18 18.71 16.81 -5.70
N LEU A 19 17.76 17.72 -5.85
CA LEU A 19 16.62 17.85 -4.95
C LEU A 19 15.67 16.65 -5.08
N LEU A 20 15.40 16.18 -6.29
CA LEU A 20 14.65 14.93 -6.51
C LEU A 20 15.31 13.73 -5.84
N ALA A 21 16.64 13.60 -5.96
CA ALA A 21 17.39 12.57 -5.27
C ALA A 21 17.33 12.72 -3.75
N LEU A 22 17.39 13.95 -3.22
CA LEU A 22 17.23 14.22 -1.79
C LEU A 22 15.86 13.77 -1.30
N PHE A 23 14.78 14.11 -2.00
CA PHE A 23 13.43 13.65 -1.66
C PHE A 23 13.32 12.12 -1.73
N LEU A 24 13.93 11.47 -2.72
CA LEU A 24 13.99 10.02 -2.74
C LEU A 24 14.78 9.44 -1.54
N ALA A 25 15.90 10.06 -1.16
CA ALA A 25 16.66 9.60 0.00
C ALA A 25 15.85 9.73 1.29
N LEU A 26 15.11 10.84 1.45
CA LEU A 26 14.22 11.07 2.59
C LEU A 26 13.03 10.11 2.60
N SER A 27 12.51 9.72 1.44
CA SER A 27 11.37 8.79 1.39
C SER A 27 11.76 7.36 1.73
N VAL A 28 13.02 6.98 1.55
CA VAL A 28 13.47 5.61 1.78
C VAL A 28 13.56 5.25 3.29
N PHE A 29 13.60 6.24 4.19
CA PHE A 29 13.47 5.98 5.64
C PHE A 29 12.08 5.43 5.97
N GLU A 30 12.04 4.17 6.43
CA GLU A 30 10.83 3.37 6.68
C GLU A 30 9.91 3.25 5.47
N GLY A 31 10.42 3.57 4.27
CA GLY A 31 9.68 3.63 3.02
C GLY A 31 8.48 4.57 3.00
N LEU A 32 8.36 5.50 3.96
CA LEU A 32 7.16 6.30 4.24
C LEU A 32 5.90 5.43 4.43
N TYR A 33 6.04 4.31 5.13
CA TYR A 33 4.91 3.43 5.41
C TYR A 33 3.93 4.06 6.42
N PHE A 34 4.44 4.65 7.51
CA PHE A 34 3.54 5.20 8.54
C PHE A 34 3.00 6.59 8.18
N PRO A 35 1.77 6.91 8.65
CA PRO A 35 1.10 8.16 8.27
C PRO A 35 1.86 9.44 8.65
N LYS A 36 2.61 9.42 9.78
CA LYS A 36 3.28 10.61 10.30
C LYS A 36 4.43 11.04 9.39
N GLU A 37 5.28 10.12 8.98
CA GLU A 37 6.41 10.34 8.07
C GLU A 37 5.88 10.76 6.71
N LEU A 38 4.79 10.15 6.24
CA LEU A 38 4.14 10.53 4.99
C LEU A 38 3.58 11.97 5.03
N LEU A 39 2.98 12.39 6.15
CA LEU A 39 2.51 13.77 6.36
C LEU A 39 3.68 14.77 6.38
N ILE A 40 4.77 14.45 7.09
CA ILE A 40 5.99 15.28 7.12
C ILE A 40 6.56 15.40 5.71
N PHE A 41 6.69 14.27 5.00
CA PHE A 41 7.19 14.25 3.63
C PHE A 41 6.30 15.05 2.67
N GLY A 42 4.98 14.85 2.75
CA GLY A 42 3.99 15.61 1.99
C GLY A 42 4.11 17.11 2.24
N PHE A 43 4.21 17.52 3.50
CA PHE A 43 4.39 18.92 3.89
C PHE A 43 5.66 19.53 3.29
N ILE A 44 6.82 18.88 3.48
CA ILE A 44 8.12 19.39 3.00
C ILE A 44 8.15 19.45 1.47
N LEU A 45 7.67 18.41 0.79
CA LEU A 45 7.60 18.35 -0.67
C LEU A 45 6.70 19.45 -1.23
N SER A 46 5.51 19.62 -0.66
CA SER A 46 4.56 20.66 -1.07
C SER A 46 5.10 22.07 -0.82
N MET A 47 5.72 22.31 0.34
CA MET A 47 6.39 23.58 0.63
C MET A 47 7.50 23.89 -0.38
N TYR A 48 8.34 22.90 -0.69
CA TYR A 48 9.36 23.04 -1.72
C TYR A 48 8.77 23.43 -3.08
N VAL A 49 7.69 22.76 -3.50
CA VAL A 49 7.02 23.09 -4.77
C VAL A 49 6.44 24.50 -4.76
N LEU A 50 5.82 24.93 -3.65
CA LEU A 50 5.29 26.30 -3.48
C LEU A 50 6.40 27.35 -3.61
N ILE A 51 7.50 27.19 -2.87
CA ILE A 51 8.65 28.09 -2.90
C ILE A 51 9.24 28.14 -4.33
N SER A 52 9.42 26.97 -4.95
CA SER A 52 9.96 26.85 -6.31
C SER A 52 9.07 27.53 -7.36
N CYS A 53 7.74 27.36 -7.25
CA CYS A 53 6.78 28.00 -8.15
C CYS A 53 6.72 29.51 -7.92
N SER A 54 6.79 29.97 -6.67
CA SER A 54 6.79 31.39 -6.34
C SER A 54 8.04 32.09 -6.90
N HIS A 55 9.23 31.52 -6.68
CA HIS A 55 10.48 32.08 -7.19
C HIS A 55 10.52 32.16 -8.73
N ARG A 56 9.95 31.15 -9.42
CA ARG A 56 9.83 31.16 -10.90
C ARG A 56 8.88 32.22 -11.42
N ARG A 57 7.83 32.58 -10.70
CA ARG A 57 6.90 33.65 -11.12
C ARG A 57 7.61 35.01 -11.20
N PHE A 58 8.65 35.22 -10.39
CA PHE A 58 9.46 36.42 -10.44
C PHE A 58 10.49 36.39 -11.59
N ASN A 59 10.99 35.21 -11.96
CA ASN A 59 11.92 35.04 -13.08
C ASN A 59 11.15 34.68 -14.36
N PHE A 60 10.60 35.71 -15.03
CA PHE A 60 9.80 35.69 -16.26
C PHE A 60 10.54 35.16 -17.52
N VAL A 61 11.28 34.07 -17.41
CA VAL A 61 11.98 33.44 -18.55
C VAL A 61 11.31 32.13 -18.91
N THR A 62 11.04 32.00 -20.21
CA THR A 62 10.33 30.97 -20.97
C THR A 62 10.87 29.54 -20.78
N GLU A 63 10.76 28.99 -19.57
CA GLU A 63 10.87 27.53 -19.43
C GLU A 63 9.65 26.87 -20.09
N THR A 64 9.92 26.00 -21.07
CA THR A 64 8.96 25.17 -21.78
C THR A 64 8.37 24.14 -20.82
N SER A 65 7.39 24.54 -20.02
CA SER A 65 6.70 23.60 -19.14
C SER A 65 6.00 22.53 -19.97
N SER A 66 6.21 21.26 -19.58
CA SER A 66 5.52 20.12 -20.18
C SER A 66 4.00 20.32 -20.10
N PRO A 67 3.24 20.12 -21.20
CA PRO A 67 1.79 20.26 -21.16
C PRO A 67 1.17 19.28 -20.17
N PHE A 68 -0.03 19.63 -19.70
CA PHE A 68 -0.86 18.74 -18.89
C PHE A 68 -1.38 17.60 -19.79
N GLY A 69 -1.11 16.35 -19.41
CA GLY A 69 -1.38 15.17 -20.24
C GLY A 69 -2.32 14.15 -19.61
N LEU A 70 -2.54 13.02 -20.29
CA LEU A 70 -3.41 11.94 -19.80
C LEU A 70 -2.96 11.39 -18.44
N THR A 71 -1.66 11.21 -18.21
CA THR A 71 -1.13 10.76 -16.91
C THR A 71 -1.49 11.73 -15.79
N ASP A 72 -1.51 13.04 -16.05
CA ASP A 72 -1.91 14.04 -15.06
C ASP A 72 -3.39 13.90 -14.69
N ILE A 73 -4.25 13.76 -15.71
CA ILE A 73 -5.70 13.55 -15.52
C ILE A 73 -5.95 12.31 -14.69
N LEU A 74 -5.30 11.19 -15.02
CA LEU A 74 -5.54 9.92 -14.35
C LEU A 74 -5.04 9.95 -12.89
N LEU A 75 -3.84 10.50 -12.63
CA LEU A 75 -3.33 10.63 -11.25
C LEU A 75 -4.17 11.55 -10.38
N LEU A 76 -4.62 12.69 -10.92
CA LEU A 76 -5.54 13.58 -10.20
C LEU A 76 -6.93 12.93 -10.05
N GLY A 77 -7.35 12.10 -11.01
CA GLY A 77 -8.50 11.23 -10.90
C GLY A 77 -8.39 10.26 -9.72
N MET A 78 -7.24 9.60 -9.53
CA MET A 78 -6.99 8.73 -8.37
C MET A 78 -7.08 9.47 -7.04
N LEU A 79 -6.53 10.69 -6.98
CA LEU A 79 -6.69 11.57 -5.82
C LEU A 79 -8.17 11.87 -5.57
N LEU A 80 -8.92 12.26 -6.61
CA LEU A 80 -10.34 12.56 -6.50
C LEU A 80 -11.16 11.33 -6.07
N PHE A 81 -10.89 10.14 -6.62
CA PHE A 81 -11.56 8.92 -6.21
C PHE A 81 -11.28 8.57 -4.75
N SER A 82 -10.06 8.81 -4.27
CA SER A 82 -9.71 8.64 -2.85
C SER A 82 -10.53 9.59 -1.95
N LEU A 83 -10.76 10.83 -2.39
CA LEU A 83 -11.62 11.79 -1.69
C LEU A 83 -13.11 11.42 -1.78
N LEU A 84 -13.58 10.92 -2.93
CA LEU A 84 -14.95 10.41 -3.08
C LEU A 84 -15.22 9.21 -2.17
N GLY A 85 -14.17 8.42 -1.87
CA GLY A 85 -14.26 7.33 -0.90
C GLY A 85 -14.66 7.77 0.51
N LEU A 86 -14.51 9.06 0.84
CA LEU A 86 -14.96 9.64 2.11
C LEU A 86 -16.50 9.71 2.25
N LEU A 87 -17.24 9.53 1.15
CA LEU A 87 -18.71 9.40 1.18
C LEU A 87 -19.15 8.03 1.71
N HIS A 88 -18.28 7.02 1.61
CA HIS A 88 -18.53 5.66 2.09
C HIS A 88 -17.34 5.12 2.89
N PRO A 89 -16.96 5.78 4.00
CA PRO A 89 -15.73 5.47 4.71
C PRO A 89 -15.85 4.18 5.52
N ILE A 90 -14.87 3.31 5.41
CA ILE A 90 -14.56 2.32 6.45
C ILE A 90 -13.70 2.97 7.53
N LYS A 91 -12.71 3.77 7.11
CA LYS A 91 -11.85 4.54 8.00
C LYS A 91 -11.41 5.84 7.31
N VAL A 92 -11.96 6.97 7.75
CA VAL A 92 -11.75 8.29 7.13
C VAL A 92 -10.26 8.67 7.06
N LYS A 93 -9.52 8.43 8.15
CA LYS A 93 -8.08 8.70 8.24
C LYS A 93 -7.31 8.05 7.08
N GLU A 94 -7.58 6.78 6.78
CA GLU A 94 -6.90 6.06 5.71
C GLU A 94 -7.24 6.62 4.32
N GLY A 95 -8.48 7.03 4.07
CA GLY A 95 -8.87 7.67 2.80
C GLY A 95 -8.16 9.00 2.56
N LEU A 96 -7.99 9.81 3.60
CA LEU A 96 -7.25 11.07 3.53
C LEU A 96 -5.75 10.85 3.27
N ILE A 97 -5.17 9.86 3.95
CA ILE A 97 -3.76 9.46 3.75
C ILE A 97 -3.54 8.93 2.34
N GLU A 98 -4.47 8.14 1.81
CA GLU A 98 -4.41 7.65 0.43
C GLU A 98 -4.53 8.80 -0.59
N ALA A 99 -5.41 9.77 -0.37
CA ALA A 99 -5.49 10.97 -1.21
C ALA A 99 -4.18 11.77 -1.20
N LEU A 100 -3.56 11.93 -0.03
CA LEU A 100 -2.23 12.57 0.10
C LEU A 100 -1.17 11.80 -0.69
N ARG A 101 -1.16 10.48 -0.61
CA ARG A 101 -0.23 9.60 -1.34
C ARG A 101 -0.34 9.80 -2.87
N TRP A 102 -1.54 9.83 -3.44
CA TRP A 102 -1.75 10.13 -4.86
C TRP A 102 -1.33 11.56 -5.23
N GLY A 103 -1.51 12.53 -4.32
CA GLY A 103 -1.01 13.89 -4.48
C GLY A 103 0.53 13.94 -4.56
N ILE A 104 1.21 13.21 -3.68
CA ILE A 104 2.68 13.05 -3.69
C ILE A 104 3.14 12.40 -5.00
N PHE A 105 2.48 11.33 -5.45
CA PHE A 105 2.80 10.65 -6.70
C PHE A 105 2.66 11.55 -7.92
N TRP A 106 1.60 12.36 -7.96
CA TRP A 106 1.44 13.36 -9.03
C TRP A 106 2.53 14.44 -8.99
N LEU A 107 2.89 14.96 -7.81
CA LEU A 107 4.00 15.90 -7.69
C LEU A 107 5.34 15.28 -8.11
N ALA A 108 5.62 14.03 -7.72
CA ALA A 108 6.81 13.28 -8.12
C ALA A 108 6.88 13.12 -9.65
N TYR A 109 5.76 12.74 -10.28
CA TYR A 109 5.64 12.66 -11.73
C TYR A 109 5.91 14.01 -12.40
N ARG A 110 5.28 15.10 -11.94
CA ARG A 110 5.49 16.44 -12.52
C ARG A 110 6.92 16.94 -12.33
N LEU A 111 7.54 16.70 -11.18
CA LEU A 111 8.95 17.05 -10.99
C LEU A 111 9.87 16.22 -11.88
N GLY A 112 9.57 14.93 -12.07
CA GLY A 112 10.25 14.06 -13.04
C GLY A 112 10.12 14.56 -14.48
N THR A 113 8.94 15.00 -14.90
CA THR A 113 8.74 15.55 -16.27
C THR A 113 9.49 16.86 -16.51
N ARG A 114 9.85 17.63 -15.46
CA ARG A 114 10.67 18.85 -15.62
C ARG A 114 12.09 18.53 -16.09
N ILE A 115 12.67 17.43 -15.60
CA ILE A 115 14.03 17.02 -15.99
C ILE A 115 14.05 16.17 -17.27
N SER A 116 12.88 15.80 -17.82
CA SER A 116 12.79 14.85 -18.93
C SER A 116 13.33 15.37 -20.26
N SER A 117 13.46 16.68 -20.39
CA SER A 117 14.04 17.32 -21.57
C SER A 117 15.58 17.44 -21.49
N HIS A 118 16.21 17.09 -20.35
CA HIS A 118 17.62 17.37 -20.09
C HIS A 118 18.37 16.07 -19.79
N GLU A 119 19.11 15.56 -20.78
CA GLU A 119 19.76 14.24 -20.69
C GLU A 119 20.82 14.16 -19.58
N THR A 120 21.57 15.25 -19.37
CA THR A 120 22.56 15.36 -18.29
C THR A 120 21.92 15.26 -16.90
N GLU A 121 20.75 15.86 -16.70
CA GLU A 121 20.01 15.80 -15.45
C GLU A 121 19.46 14.41 -15.17
N LYS A 122 18.95 13.71 -16.20
CA LYS A 122 18.51 12.32 -16.06
C LYS A 122 19.67 11.41 -15.65
N GLN A 123 20.83 11.56 -16.31
CA GLN A 123 22.03 10.79 -15.97
C GLN A 123 22.47 11.06 -14.53
N ASN A 124 22.48 12.32 -14.10
CA ASN A 124 22.79 12.70 -12.72
C ASN A 124 21.78 12.11 -11.74
N LEU A 125 20.47 12.19 -12.03
CA LEU A 125 19.43 11.59 -11.18
C LEU A 125 19.64 10.08 -11.03
N VAL A 126 19.84 9.35 -12.13
CA VAL A 126 20.11 7.90 -12.09
C VAL A 126 21.35 7.61 -11.26
N GLN A 127 22.42 8.40 -11.40
CA GLN A 127 23.62 8.22 -10.59
C GLN A 127 23.37 8.47 -9.10
N TYR A 128 22.56 9.45 -8.73
CA TYR A 128 22.16 9.67 -7.34
C TYR A 128 21.29 8.54 -6.80
N ILE A 129 20.35 8.00 -7.59
CA ILE A 129 19.54 6.84 -7.23
C ILE A 129 20.44 5.63 -6.92
N VAL A 130 21.48 5.40 -7.74
CA VAL A 130 22.46 4.34 -7.51
C VAL A 130 23.23 4.56 -6.20
N TRP A 131 23.65 5.79 -5.89
CA TRP A 131 24.30 6.10 -4.61
C TRP A 131 23.39 5.84 -3.42
N ILE A 132 22.11 6.24 -3.49
CA ILE A 132 21.12 5.95 -2.46
C ILE A 132 20.99 4.42 -2.28
N ALA A 133 20.92 3.65 -3.37
CA ALA A 133 20.84 2.20 -3.29
C ALA A 133 22.07 1.54 -2.66
N ILE A 134 23.27 2.09 -2.89
CA ILE A 134 24.49 1.64 -2.23
C ILE A 134 24.38 1.87 -0.71
N VAL A 135 23.91 3.06 -0.30
CA VAL A 135 23.72 3.37 1.13
C VAL A 135 22.67 2.45 1.76
N VAL A 136 21.53 2.24 1.09
CA VAL A 136 20.49 1.28 1.53
C VAL A 136 21.05 -0.14 1.64
N ALA A 137 21.84 -0.59 0.68
CA ALA A 137 22.49 -1.88 0.73
C ALA A 137 23.42 -1.99 1.95
N PHE A 138 24.31 -1.01 2.17
CA PHE A 138 25.23 -1.01 3.31
C PHE A 138 24.52 -0.98 4.65
N ILE A 139 23.51 -0.11 4.84
CA ILE A 139 22.70 -0.09 6.06
C ILE A 139 22.01 -1.44 6.25
N GLY A 140 21.57 -2.07 5.15
CA GLY A 140 21.01 -3.41 5.11
C GLY A 140 21.89 -4.50 5.75
N TRP A 141 23.21 -4.32 5.77
CA TRP A 141 24.14 -5.29 6.36
C TRP A 141 24.57 -4.93 7.79
N LEU A 142 24.13 -3.79 8.35
CA LEU A 142 24.44 -3.43 9.74
C LEU A 142 23.59 -4.26 10.72
N PRO A 143 24.18 -4.89 11.76
CA PRO A 143 23.48 -5.87 12.60
C PRO A 143 22.25 -5.33 13.36
N TYR A 144 22.19 -4.02 13.62
CA TYR A 144 21.18 -3.41 14.49
C TYR A 144 20.01 -2.73 13.76
N VAL A 145 20.08 -2.57 12.43
CA VAL A 145 19.15 -1.67 11.71
C VAL A 145 18.27 -2.42 10.70
N SER A 146 18.56 -3.69 10.38
CA SER A 146 18.25 -4.17 9.03
C SER A 146 17.67 -5.58 8.87
N LYS A 147 17.26 -6.25 9.95
CA LYS A 147 16.74 -7.62 9.84
C LYS A 147 15.31 -7.76 10.32
N ALA A 148 14.40 -8.09 9.40
CA ALA A 148 13.05 -8.55 9.70
C ALA A 148 12.96 -10.07 9.48
N ALA A 149 12.69 -10.83 10.55
CA ALA A 149 12.70 -12.29 10.54
C ALA A 149 14.02 -12.88 9.98
N GLY A 150 15.16 -12.29 10.38
CA GLY A 150 16.50 -12.69 9.95
C GLY A 150 16.89 -12.28 8.52
N ARG A 151 15.96 -11.73 7.72
CA ARG A 151 16.18 -11.32 6.33
C ARG A 151 16.50 -9.84 6.21
N LEU A 152 17.25 -9.46 5.18
CA LEU A 152 17.63 -8.06 4.94
C LEU A 152 16.40 -7.23 4.58
N SER A 153 16.02 -6.31 5.47
CA SER A 153 14.94 -5.34 5.32
C SER A 153 15.41 -3.89 5.25
N SER A 154 16.68 -3.63 5.61
CA SER A 154 17.32 -2.31 5.58
C SER A 154 16.42 -1.21 6.20
N VAL A 155 16.58 0.02 5.74
CA VAL A 155 15.80 1.20 6.14
C VAL A 155 14.32 1.11 5.78
N PHE A 156 13.89 0.21 4.90
CA PHE A 156 12.47 0.01 4.60
C PHE A 156 11.74 -0.74 5.71
N GLY A 157 12.44 -1.46 6.60
CA GLY A 157 11.80 -2.33 7.60
C GLY A 157 11.12 -3.58 7.02
N TYR A 158 10.98 -3.66 5.69
CA TYR A 158 10.34 -4.76 4.99
C TYR A 158 11.22 -5.35 3.86
N PRO A 159 11.55 -6.66 3.89
CA PRO A 159 12.46 -7.27 2.91
C PRO A 159 11.99 -7.19 1.46
N ASN A 160 10.70 -7.34 1.20
CA ASN A 160 10.18 -7.31 -0.17
C ASN A 160 10.23 -5.90 -0.77
N ALA A 161 9.94 -4.86 0.00
CA ALA A 161 10.09 -3.47 -0.46
C ALA A 161 11.56 -3.14 -0.77
N THR A 162 12.49 -3.60 0.07
CA THR A 162 13.93 -3.46 -0.21
C THR A 162 14.32 -4.22 -1.48
N ALA A 163 13.80 -5.43 -1.69
CA ALA A 163 14.07 -6.22 -2.88
C ALA A 163 13.57 -5.52 -4.16
N ALA A 164 12.34 -4.99 -4.13
CA ALA A 164 11.77 -4.22 -5.24
C ALA A 164 12.62 -2.98 -5.55
N PHE A 165 13.03 -2.23 -4.53
CA PHE A 165 13.91 -1.07 -4.69
C PHE A 165 15.27 -1.44 -5.29
N LEU A 166 16.00 -2.37 -4.68
CA LEU A 166 17.33 -2.79 -5.14
C LEU A 166 17.28 -3.40 -6.55
N GLY A 167 16.27 -4.23 -6.82
CA GLY A 167 16.03 -4.80 -8.15
C GLY A 167 15.77 -3.72 -9.20
N ALA A 168 14.96 -2.71 -8.89
CA ALA A 168 14.68 -1.61 -9.81
C ALA A 168 15.95 -0.82 -10.14
N VAL A 169 16.78 -0.53 -9.13
CA VAL A 169 18.06 0.18 -9.33
C VAL A 169 19.08 -0.66 -10.10
N LEU A 170 19.13 -1.98 -9.87
CA LEU A 170 19.94 -2.90 -10.67
C LEU A 170 19.54 -2.90 -12.16
N LEU A 171 18.25 -2.81 -12.47
CA LEU A 171 17.74 -2.73 -13.85
C LEU A 171 18.06 -1.40 -14.54
N LEU A 172 18.33 -0.33 -13.78
CA LEU A 172 18.91 0.91 -14.34
C LEU A 172 20.38 0.71 -14.78
N HIS A 173 20.98 -0.43 -14.44
CA HIS A 173 22.31 -0.89 -14.80
C HIS A 173 23.42 0.09 -14.38
N PRO A 174 23.80 0.09 -13.09
CA PRO A 174 24.91 0.87 -12.58
C PRO A 174 26.18 0.68 -13.42
N GLN A 175 26.89 1.76 -13.75
CA GLN A 175 28.08 1.68 -14.62
C GLN A 175 29.23 0.84 -14.02
N ARG A 176 29.33 0.78 -12.69
CA ARG A 176 30.42 0.08 -11.99
C ARG A 176 30.00 -1.35 -11.63
N LYS A 177 30.75 -2.35 -12.10
CA LYS A 177 30.51 -3.79 -11.80
C LYS A 177 30.48 -4.08 -10.29
N MET A 178 31.36 -3.46 -9.50
CA MET A 178 31.35 -3.59 -8.04
C MET A 178 30.00 -3.22 -7.42
N VAL A 179 29.38 -2.15 -7.91
CA VAL A 179 28.06 -1.72 -7.43
C VAL A 179 27.00 -2.77 -7.78
N GLN A 180 27.03 -3.33 -8.99
CA GLN A 180 26.11 -4.40 -9.38
C GLN A 180 26.24 -5.63 -8.48
N ILE A 181 27.46 -6.03 -8.11
CA ILE A 181 27.70 -7.16 -7.21
C ILE A 181 27.16 -6.87 -5.80
N ILE A 182 27.47 -5.69 -5.24
CA ILE A 182 26.98 -5.30 -3.90
C ILE A 182 25.45 -5.28 -3.86
N LEU A 183 24.81 -4.65 -4.85
CA LEU A 183 23.35 -4.58 -4.92
C LEU A 183 22.75 -5.96 -5.19
N GLY A 184 23.38 -6.80 -6.01
CA GLY A 184 22.94 -8.17 -6.30
C GLY A 184 22.99 -9.09 -5.07
N ILE A 185 24.10 -9.08 -4.33
CA ILE A 185 24.22 -9.82 -3.06
C ILE A 185 23.18 -9.31 -2.05
N SER A 186 22.96 -7.99 -1.98
CA SER A 186 21.97 -7.39 -1.08
C SER A 186 20.54 -7.75 -1.47
N LEU A 187 20.22 -7.79 -2.76
CA LEU A 187 18.94 -8.27 -3.29
C LEU A 187 18.70 -9.73 -2.89
N LEU A 188 19.69 -10.61 -3.05
CA LEU A 188 19.58 -12.00 -2.59
C LEU A 188 19.43 -12.08 -1.06
N GLY A 189 20.14 -11.23 -0.32
CA GLY A 189 20.05 -11.12 1.14
C GLY A 189 18.66 -10.73 1.66
N THR A 190 17.80 -10.15 0.83
CA THR A 190 16.39 -9.89 1.22
C THR A 190 15.59 -11.18 1.40
N GLY A 191 16.01 -12.27 0.77
CA GLY A 191 15.25 -13.53 0.77
C GLY A 191 13.88 -13.42 0.08
N SER A 192 13.62 -12.35 -0.68
CA SER A 192 12.33 -12.13 -1.35
C SER A 192 12.25 -12.93 -2.65
N ARG A 193 11.46 -14.00 -2.67
CA ARG A 193 11.24 -14.81 -3.89
C ARG A 193 10.63 -13.99 -5.01
N ALA A 194 9.62 -13.17 -4.69
CA ALA A 194 8.97 -12.30 -5.67
C ALA A 194 9.96 -11.25 -6.21
N GLY A 195 10.68 -10.56 -5.32
CA GLY A 195 11.68 -9.56 -5.71
C GLY A 195 12.78 -10.12 -6.60
N VAL A 196 13.42 -11.22 -6.18
CA VAL A 196 14.52 -11.87 -6.92
C VAL A 196 14.01 -12.49 -8.22
N GLY A 197 12.90 -13.26 -8.17
CA GLY A 197 12.35 -13.96 -9.32
C GLY A 197 11.87 -13.00 -10.42
N LEU A 198 11.13 -11.95 -10.05
CA LEU A 198 10.70 -10.91 -10.98
C LEU A 198 11.89 -10.14 -11.54
N PHE A 199 12.89 -9.79 -10.72
CA PHE A 199 14.11 -9.15 -11.21
C PHE A 199 14.80 -9.99 -12.30
N LEU A 200 15.01 -11.29 -12.06
CA LEU A 200 15.64 -12.18 -13.04
C LEU A 200 14.83 -12.28 -14.33
N ALA A 201 13.50 -12.39 -14.23
CA ALA A 201 12.61 -12.44 -15.39
C ALA A 201 12.70 -11.14 -16.23
N VAL A 202 12.60 -9.98 -15.58
CA VAL A 202 12.66 -8.68 -16.26
C VAL A 202 14.06 -8.41 -16.83
N PHE A 203 15.11 -8.73 -16.08
CA PHE A 203 16.49 -8.61 -16.55
C PHE A 203 16.75 -9.49 -17.78
N THR A 204 16.30 -10.75 -17.75
CA THR A 204 16.42 -11.67 -18.89
C THR A 204 15.67 -11.13 -20.10
N GLY A 205 14.45 -10.62 -19.90
CA GLY A 205 13.69 -9.91 -20.92
C GLY A 205 14.51 -8.77 -21.53
N GLN A 206 15.09 -7.88 -20.71
CA GLN A 206 15.94 -6.79 -21.20
C GLN A 206 17.12 -7.28 -22.04
N GLN A 207 17.80 -8.36 -21.65
CA GLN A 207 18.93 -8.90 -22.41
C GLN A 207 18.52 -9.43 -23.78
N ILE A 208 17.43 -10.21 -23.83
CA ILE A 208 16.83 -10.70 -25.09
C ILE A 208 16.49 -9.52 -26.00
N LEU A 209 15.93 -8.47 -25.43
CA LEU A 209 15.54 -7.26 -26.15
C LEU A 209 16.74 -6.48 -26.71
N PHE A 210 17.91 -6.57 -26.07
CA PHE A 210 19.17 -6.04 -26.61
C PHE A 210 19.84 -6.96 -27.62
N GLY A 211 19.29 -8.15 -27.89
CA GLY A 211 19.91 -9.15 -28.76
C GLY A 211 21.19 -9.75 -28.16
N ILE A 212 21.42 -9.57 -26.86
CA ILE A 212 22.58 -10.12 -26.16
C ILE A 212 22.14 -11.47 -25.60
N PRO A 213 22.76 -12.60 -26.02
CA PRO A 213 22.47 -13.87 -25.41
C PRO A 213 22.85 -13.80 -23.93
N PRO A 214 21.98 -14.21 -22.99
CA PRO A 214 22.17 -13.97 -21.55
C PRO A 214 23.48 -14.55 -20.98
N PHE A 215 24.11 -15.50 -21.68
CA PHE A 215 25.37 -16.14 -21.28
C PHE A 215 26.62 -15.64 -22.04
N PHE A 216 26.47 -14.75 -23.03
CA PHE A 216 27.56 -14.37 -23.93
C PHE A 216 28.55 -13.38 -23.29
N GLU A 217 28.05 -12.37 -22.57
CA GLU A 217 28.92 -11.41 -21.86
C GLU A 217 29.71 -12.07 -20.72
N LEU A 218 29.10 -13.05 -20.03
CA LEU A 218 29.77 -13.80 -18.98
C LEU A 218 30.99 -14.54 -19.57
N LYS A 219 30.79 -15.23 -20.70
CA LYS A 219 31.82 -16.02 -21.38
C LYS A 219 32.95 -15.16 -21.96
N GLN A 220 32.65 -13.98 -22.52
CA GLN A 220 33.69 -13.04 -22.98
C GLN A 220 34.52 -12.46 -21.82
N GLY A 221 33.92 -12.22 -20.66
CA GLY A 221 34.64 -11.79 -19.45
C GLY A 221 35.63 -12.83 -18.93
N PHE A 222 35.37 -14.13 -19.15
CA PHE A 222 36.25 -15.23 -18.73
C PHE A 222 37.47 -15.43 -19.64
N TYR A 223 37.41 -15.01 -20.90
CA TYR A 223 38.51 -15.21 -21.85
C TYR A 223 39.59 -14.12 -21.81
N GLY A 224 39.31 -12.97 -21.18
CA GLY A 224 40.33 -11.95 -20.90
C GLY A 224 41.08 -12.27 -19.60
N LYS A 225 42.39 -12.54 -19.68
CA LYS A 225 43.31 -12.76 -18.53
C LYS A 225 43.53 -11.50 -17.66
N ASP A 226 42.48 -10.71 -17.40
CA ASP A 226 42.61 -9.51 -16.57
C ASP A 226 42.37 -9.89 -15.10
N LEU A 227 43.41 -9.75 -14.26
CA LEU A 227 43.42 -10.03 -12.81
C LEU A 227 42.23 -9.38 -12.06
N LYS A 228 41.69 -8.28 -12.60
CA LYS A 228 40.50 -7.60 -12.09
C LYS A 228 39.23 -8.46 -12.12
N GLY A 229 39.13 -9.41 -13.06
CA GLY A 229 38.00 -10.34 -13.17
C GLY A 229 37.95 -11.34 -12.00
N LEU A 230 39.12 -11.84 -11.58
CA LEU A 230 39.22 -12.78 -10.45
C LEU A 230 38.77 -12.16 -9.14
N GLY A 231 39.10 -10.89 -8.89
CA GLY A 231 38.64 -10.17 -7.69
C GLY A 231 37.11 -10.05 -7.61
N LEU A 232 36.42 -9.86 -8.74
CA LEU A 232 34.96 -9.80 -8.79
C LEU A 232 34.32 -11.16 -8.50
N ILE A 233 34.88 -12.24 -9.04
CA ILE A 233 34.42 -13.62 -8.79
C ILE A 233 34.62 -13.97 -7.31
N LEU A 234 35.79 -13.66 -6.75
CA LEU A 234 36.08 -13.88 -5.35
C LEU A 234 35.11 -13.10 -4.45
N LEU A 235 34.82 -11.84 -4.78
CA LEU A 235 33.85 -11.02 -4.03
C LEU A 235 32.43 -11.62 -4.10
N ALA A 236 32.00 -12.11 -5.26
CA ALA A 236 30.70 -12.76 -5.42
C ALA A 236 30.61 -14.08 -4.64
N LEU A 237 31.67 -14.89 -4.66
CA LEU A 237 31.79 -16.11 -3.86
C LEU A 237 31.76 -15.81 -2.36
N ILE A 238 32.59 -14.87 -1.89
CA ILE A 238 32.60 -14.44 -0.48
C ILE A 238 31.22 -13.92 -0.09
N GLY A 239 30.60 -13.07 -0.91
CA GLY A 239 29.26 -12.55 -0.66
C GLY A 239 28.20 -13.65 -0.56
N SER A 240 28.29 -14.67 -1.41
CA SER A 240 27.38 -15.82 -1.40
C SER A 240 27.60 -16.69 -0.16
N VAL A 241 28.85 -16.94 0.22
CA VAL A 241 29.20 -17.67 1.45
C VAL A 241 28.75 -16.89 2.69
N LEU A 242 28.99 -15.58 2.73
CA LEU A 242 28.53 -14.71 3.81
C LEU A 242 27.00 -14.71 3.90
N MET A 243 26.29 -14.72 2.78
CA MET A 243 24.83 -14.83 2.78
C MET A 243 24.38 -16.17 3.35
N LEU A 244 25.01 -17.29 2.98
CA LEU A 244 24.70 -18.62 3.51
C LEU A 244 24.97 -18.72 5.02
N VAL A 245 26.06 -18.12 5.50
CA VAL A 245 26.48 -18.19 6.91
C VAL A 245 25.69 -17.21 7.79
N TYR A 246 25.54 -15.96 7.38
CA TYR A 246 24.96 -14.88 8.21
C TYR A 246 23.49 -14.60 7.93
N ASN A 247 22.94 -15.12 6.84
CA ASN A 247 21.56 -14.87 6.40
C ASN A 247 20.89 -16.16 5.92
N ARG A 248 21.07 -17.23 6.70
CA ARG A 248 20.48 -18.55 6.45
C ARG A 248 18.96 -18.48 6.25
N SER A 249 18.27 -17.62 6.99
CA SER A 249 16.82 -17.38 6.81
C SER A 249 16.44 -16.84 5.43
N ALA A 250 17.25 -15.96 4.83
CA ALA A 250 17.00 -15.51 3.46
C ALA A 250 17.21 -16.63 2.46
N TRP A 251 18.25 -17.44 2.65
CA TRP A 251 18.51 -18.61 1.81
C TRP A 251 17.39 -19.64 1.90
N ASP A 252 17.04 -20.07 3.10
CA ASP A 252 15.98 -21.04 3.36
C ASP A 252 14.65 -20.57 2.77
N ASN A 253 14.38 -19.25 2.83
CA ASN A 253 13.21 -18.69 2.19
C ASN A 253 13.33 -18.72 0.65
N LEU A 254 14.48 -18.40 0.05
CA LEU A 254 14.63 -18.47 -1.41
C LEU A 254 14.56 -19.91 -1.96
N THR A 255 15.13 -20.88 -1.25
CA THR A 255 15.31 -22.25 -1.75
C THR A 255 14.24 -23.23 -1.29
N SER A 256 13.35 -22.85 -0.38
CA SER A 256 12.26 -23.75 0.01
C SER A 256 11.32 -23.99 -1.18
N ALA A 257 11.50 -25.15 -1.80
CA ALA A 257 10.84 -25.61 -3.03
C ALA A 257 9.32 -25.80 -2.91
N ASN A 258 8.76 -25.57 -1.72
CA ASN A 258 7.33 -25.62 -1.48
C ASN A 258 6.67 -24.36 -2.08
N PHE A 259 6.37 -24.41 -3.37
CA PHE A 259 5.30 -23.60 -3.98
C PHE A 259 3.93 -23.88 -3.33
N SER A 260 3.82 -24.98 -2.57
CA SER A 260 2.75 -25.29 -1.61
C SER A 260 2.81 -24.47 -0.32
N SER A 261 3.74 -23.53 -0.18
CA SER A 261 3.75 -22.62 0.96
C SER A 261 2.42 -21.87 1.04
N SER A 262 1.80 -21.88 2.22
CA SER A 262 0.53 -21.22 2.53
C SER A 262 0.40 -19.81 1.94
N SER A 263 1.51 -19.09 1.82
CA SER A 263 1.56 -17.69 1.37
C SER A 263 0.93 -17.39 0.00
N TRP A 264 1.08 -18.25 -1.03
CA TRP A 264 0.50 -17.96 -2.35
C TRP A 264 -1.00 -18.30 -2.40
N GLN A 265 -1.39 -19.41 -1.80
CA GLN A 265 -2.80 -19.82 -1.70
C GLN A 265 -3.61 -18.81 -0.88
N GLU A 266 -3.05 -18.37 0.25
CA GLU A 266 -3.61 -17.30 1.07
C GLU A 266 -3.78 -16.00 0.29
N ARG A 267 -2.78 -15.60 -0.52
CA ARG A 267 -2.91 -14.44 -1.41
C ARG A 267 -4.06 -14.61 -2.41
N LEU A 268 -4.24 -15.77 -3.04
CA LEU A 268 -5.37 -15.96 -3.96
C LEU A 268 -6.73 -15.82 -3.27
N ILE A 269 -6.86 -16.33 -2.05
CA ILE A 269 -8.06 -16.17 -1.23
C ILE A 269 -8.26 -14.70 -0.86
N TYR A 270 -7.18 -14.02 -0.48
CA TYR A 270 -7.17 -12.58 -0.23
C TYR A 270 -7.67 -11.78 -1.44
N PHE A 271 -7.19 -12.08 -2.64
CA PHE A 271 -7.68 -11.45 -3.87
C PHE A 271 -9.17 -11.67 -4.08
N LYS A 272 -9.64 -12.90 -3.87
CA LYS A 272 -11.06 -13.24 -4.00
C LYS A 272 -11.91 -12.45 -3.00
N ASP A 273 -11.50 -12.42 -1.74
CA ASP A 273 -12.24 -11.74 -0.68
C ASP A 273 -12.18 -10.22 -0.87
N GLY A 274 -11.07 -9.69 -1.39
CA GLY A 274 -10.94 -8.27 -1.77
C GLY A 274 -11.85 -7.87 -2.92
N ILE A 275 -11.98 -8.72 -3.94
CA ILE A 275 -12.96 -8.51 -5.03
C ILE A 275 -14.39 -8.57 -4.48
N SER A 276 -14.69 -9.56 -3.63
CA SER A 276 -15.99 -9.67 -2.99
C SER A 276 -16.33 -8.44 -2.16
N LEU A 277 -15.37 -7.93 -1.39
CA LEU A 277 -15.53 -6.74 -0.55
C LEU A 277 -15.78 -5.48 -1.40
N ALA A 278 -15.08 -5.33 -2.53
CA ALA A 278 -15.33 -4.26 -3.48
C ALA A 278 -16.75 -4.34 -4.08
N TRP A 279 -17.20 -5.55 -4.44
CA TRP A 279 -18.50 -5.77 -5.03
C TRP A 279 -19.65 -5.56 -4.03
N ASN A 280 -19.45 -5.94 -2.77
CA ASN A 280 -20.38 -5.62 -1.68
C ASN A 280 -20.56 -4.10 -1.49
N GLY A 281 -19.56 -3.30 -1.87
CA GLY A 281 -19.64 -1.83 -1.93
C GLY A 281 -20.12 -1.26 -3.27
N GLY A 282 -20.66 -2.09 -4.17
CA GLY A 282 -21.09 -1.68 -5.52
C GLY A 282 -19.94 -1.27 -6.45
N GLY A 283 -18.69 -1.60 -6.11
CA GLY A 283 -17.50 -1.19 -6.86
C GLY A 283 -17.17 0.31 -6.74
N LEU A 284 -17.82 1.03 -5.82
CA LEU A 284 -17.58 2.45 -5.56
C LEU A 284 -16.31 2.66 -4.71
N PRO A 285 -15.68 3.84 -4.78
CA PRO A 285 -14.58 4.20 -3.88
C PRO A 285 -14.99 4.12 -2.40
N ARG A 286 -14.14 3.57 -1.53
CA ARG A 286 -14.38 3.48 -0.08
C ARG A 286 -13.10 3.80 0.69
N ALA A 287 -13.11 4.88 1.47
CA ALA A 287 -11.95 5.29 2.26
C ALA A 287 -11.57 4.22 3.30
N GLY A 288 -10.33 3.71 3.20
CA GLY A 288 -9.85 2.65 4.07
C GLY A 288 -10.53 1.30 3.80
N GLY A 289 -11.05 1.07 2.60
CA GLY A 289 -11.89 -0.09 2.26
C GLY A 289 -11.28 -1.44 2.63
N TRP A 290 -9.96 -1.56 2.56
CA TRP A 290 -9.23 -2.76 2.97
C TRP A 290 -9.34 -3.08 4.46
N MET A 291 -9.54 -2.11 5.34
CA MET A 291 -9.71 -2.40 6.77
C MET A 291 -10.96 -3.23 7.08
N ALA A 292 -11.89 -3.38 6.13
CA ALA A 292 -13.09 -4.21 6.27
C ALA A 292 -12.87 -5.69 5.92
N PHE A 293 -11.64 -6.16 5.63
CA PHE A 293 -11.37 -7.58 5.39
C PHE A 293 -11.94 -8.55 6.44
N PRO A 294 -11.92 -8.26 7.76
CA PRO A 294 -12.51 -9.16 8.77
C PRO A 294 -13.98 -9.51 8.51
N THR A 295 -14.72 -8.67 7.80
CA THR A 295 -16.15 -8.87 7.49
C THR A 295 -16.42 -9.90 6.41
N VAL A 296 -15.43 -10.21 5.57
CA VAL A 296 -15.54 -11.14 4.43
C VAL A 296 -14.64 -12.37 4.55
N GLN A 297 -13.71 -12.35 5.50
CA GLN A 297 -12.78 -13.45 5.75
C GLN A 297 -13.50 -14.75 6.12
N ARG A 298 -13.07 -15.86 5.52
CA ARG A 298 -13.50 -17.21 5.93
C ARG A 298 -12.69 -17.75 7.10
N PHE A 299 -11.43 -17.32 7.20
CA PHE A 299 -10.49 -17.63 8.25
C PHE A 299 -9.56 -16.42 8.45
N PRO A 300 -8.94 -16.26 9.63
CA PRO A 300 -8.03 -15.15 9.87
C PRO A 300 -6.74 -15.33 9.06
N TYR A 301 -6.42 -14.34 8.25
CA TYR A 301 -5.15 -14.29 7.52
C TYR A 301 -3.98 -14.08 8.50
N TRP A 302 -2.79 -14.51 8.10
CA TRP A 302 -1.55 -14.19 8.80
C TRP A 302 -1.25 -12.69 8.76
N THR A 303 -1.75 -11.97 7.75
CA THR A 303 -1.51 -10.53 7.59
C THR A 303 -2.80 -9.74 7.49
N SER A 304 -2.80 -8.55 8.09
CA SER A 304 -3.93 -7.63 8.10
C SER A 304 -3.95 -6.66 6.91
N ASP A 305 -2.84 -6.53 6.17
CA ASP A 305 -2.67 -5.54 5.08
C ASP A 305 -2.76 -6.21 3.70
N PRO A 306 -3.50 -5.63 2.72
CA PRO A 306 -3.49 -6.11 1.34
C PRO A 306 -2.11 -6.15 0.73
N HIS A 307 -1.59 -7.37 0.57
CA HIS A 307 -0.40 -7.68 -0.25
C HIS A 307 -0.61 -7.48 -1.76
N SER A 308 -1.39 -6.49 -2.17
CA SER A 308 -1.50 -6.13 -3.57
C SER A 308 -1.98 -4.69 -3.72
N SER A 309 -1.18 -3.88 -4.40
CA SER A 309 -1.56 -2.53 -4.79
C SER A 309 -2.81 -2.54 -5.70
N PHE A 310 -3.06 -3.62 -6.45
CA PHE A 310 -4.28 -3.77 -7.23
C PHE A 310 -5.53 -3.85 -6.34
N ILE A 311 -5.52 -4.70 -5.32
CA ILE A 311 -6.65 -4.82 -4.38
C ILE A 311 -6.80 -3.54 -3.56
N HIS A 312 -5.68 -2.93 -3.15
CA HIS A 312 -5.71 -1.64 -2.46
C HIS A 312 -6.39 -0.54 -3.31
N ILE A 313 -6.09 -0.50 -4.62
CA ILE A 313 -6.72 0.44 -5.54
C ILE A 313 -8.21 0.13 -5.74
N LEU A 314 -8.53 -1.15 -5.95
CA LEU A 314 -9.91 -1.60 -6.14
C LEU A 314 -10.79 -1.22 -4.94
N LEU A 315 -10.29 -1.34 -3.72
CA LEU A 315 -11.05 -1.05 -2.50
C LEU A 315 -11.14 0.44 -2.20
N ASN A 316 -10.04 1.19 -2.38
CA ASN A 316 -10.02 2.62 -2.04
C ASN A 316 -10.56 3.53 -3.14
N GLN A 317 -10.18 3.29 -4.40
CA GLN A 317 -10.62 4.09 -5.56
C GLN A 317 -11.71 3.41 -6.39
N GLY A 318 -12.15 2.21 -6.02
CA GLY A 318 -13.21 1.50 -6.71
C GLY A 318 -12.81 0.97 -8.08
N VAL A 319 -13.81 0.46 -8.81
CA VAL A 319 -13.68 0.08 -10.23
C VAL A 319 -13.18 1.26 -11.10
N PRO A 320 -13.59 2.53 -10.89
CA PRO A 320 -13.05 3.67 -11.64
C PRO A 320 -11.52 3.82 -11.51
N GLY A 321 -10.95 3.55 -10.33
CA GLY A 321 -9.50 3.53 -10.12
C GLY A 321 -8.80 2.46 -10.95
N ILE A 322 -9.34 1.24 -10.96
CA ILE A 322 -8.80 0.14 -11.78
C ILE A 322 -8.89 0.44 -13.27
N LEU A 323 -10.01 1.00 -13.73
CA LEU A 323 -10.15 1.45 -15.12
C LEU A 323 -9.12 2.52 -15.47
N SER A 324 -8.86 3.46 -14.56
CA SER A 324 -7.84 4.51 -14.75
C SER A 324 -6.45 3.92 -14.91
N VAL A 325 -6.07 2.94 -14.09
CA VAL A 325 -4.80 2.20 -14.24
C VAL A 325 -4.77 1.42 -15.56
N GLY A 326 -5.86 0.76 -15.95
CA GLY A 326 -5.95 0.03 -17.22
C GLY A 326 -5.79 0.93 -18.45
N ILE A 327 -6.42 2.10 -18.45
CA ILE A 327 -6.27 3.13 -19.48
C ILE A 327 -4.83 3.63 -19.51
N TRP A 328 -4.25 3.93 -18.34
CA TRP A 328 -2.87 4.39 -18.21
C TRP A 328 -1.87 3.35 -18.74
N LEU A 329 -2.03 2.08 -18.39
CA LEU A 329 -1.21 0.97 -18.86
C LEU A 329 -1.30 0.81 -20.37
N SER A 330 -2.53 0.83 -20.92
CA SER A 330 -2.76 0.71 -22.36
C SER A 330 -2.10 1.85 -23.15
N TYR A 331 -2.25 3.09 -22.66
CA TYR A 331 -1.60 4.27 -23.25
C TYR A 331 -0.07 4.17 -23.18
N SER A 332 0.46 3.81 -22.01
CA SER A 332 1.89 3.67 -21.75
C SER A 332 2.52 2.59 -22.63
N PHE A 333 1.85 1.44 -22.75
CA PHE A 333 2.28 0.33 -23.59
C PHE A 333 2.25 0.71 -25.08
N LYS A 334 1.17 1.34 -25.56
CA LYS A 334 1.10 1.85 -26.93
C LYS A 334 2.25 2.81 -27.26
N ARG A 335 2.62 3.68 -26.32
CA ARG A 335 3.72 4.62 -26.47
C ARG A 335 5.09 3.93 -26.47
N ALA A 336 5.31 3.01 -25.54
CA ALA A 336 6.52 2.19 -25.49
C ALA A 336 6.69 1.39 -26.78
N TRP A 337 5.62 0.76 -27.26
CA TRP A 337 5.59 0.00 -28.51
C TRP A 337 5.87 0.86 -29.74
N LYS A 338 5.28 2.06 -29.85
CA LYS A 338 5.56 2.99 -30.95
C LYS A 338 7.02 3.46 -30.94
N CYS A 339 7.57 3.74 -29.77
CA CYS A 339 8.98 4.12 -29.62
C CYS A 339 9.89 2.95 -30.03
N TRP A 340 9.51 1.73 -29.65
CA TRP A 340 10.20 0.51 -30.05
C TRP A 340 10.23 0.30 -31.55
N GLY A 341 9.05 0.30 -32.20
CA GLY A 341 8.92 -0.03 -33.62
C GLY A 341 9.77 0.88 -34.50
N LYS A 342 9.81 2.18 -34.17
CA LYS A 342 10.69 3.15 -34.84
C LYS A 342 12.17 2.87 -34.64
N ASN A 343 12.54 2.31 -33.49
CA ASN A 343 13.93 2.08 -33.10
C ASN A 343 14.54 0.79 -33.69
N ARG A 344 13.73 -0.09 -34.30
CA ARG A 344 14.18 -1.37 -34.87
C ARG A 344 14.79 -1.26 -36.27
N LEU A 345 14.63 -0.11 -36.97
CA LEU A 345 15.20 0.11 -38.30
C LEU A 345 16.71 0.39 -38.23
N LEU A 346 17.46 -0.34 -39.07
CA LEU A 346 18.81 -0.89 -38.85
C LEU A 346 20.02 0.05 -39.01
N LEU A 347 19.87 1.37 -39.00
CA LEU A 347 21.01 2.31 -39.07
C LEU A 347 20.85 3.42 -38.03
N LYS A 348 21.22 3.12 -36.78
CA LYS A 348 21.23 4.12 -35.71
C LYS A 348 22.63 4.63 -35.43
N SER A 349 22.72 5.94 -35.22
CA SER A 349 23.91 6.55 -34.61
C SER A 349 24.15 5.97 -33.21
N ARG A 350 25.42 5.96 -32.77
CA ARG A 350 25.81 5.51 -31.41
C ARG A 350 25.03 6.23 -30.30
N ALA A 351 24.68 7.51 -30.51
CA ALA A 351 23.91 8.31 -29.57
C ALA A 351 22.47 7.79 -29.42
N GLU A 352 21.78 7.51 -30.52
CA GLU A 352 20.41 6.98 -30.50
C GLU A 352 20.33 5.57 -29.89
N PHE A 353 21.35 4.75 -30.11
CA PHE A 353 21.44 3.43 -29.46
C PHE A 353 21.55 3.56 -27.94
N ASN A 354 22.40 4.47 -27.44
CA ASN A 354 22.55 4.72 -26.00
C ASN A 354 21.28 5.28 -25.36
N GLU A 355 20.57 6.17 -26.06
CA GLU A 355 19.28 6.69 -25.60
C GLU A 355 18.24 5.56 -25.50
N THR A 356 18.14 4.73 -26.54
CA THR A 356 17.25 3.55 -26.56
C THR A 356 17.57 2.60 -25.41
N LYS A 357 18.86 2.34 -25.15
CA LYS A 357 19.33 1.49 -24.04
C LYS A 357 18.90 2.03 -22.68
N THR A 358 19.03 3.34 -22.47
CA THR A 358 18.63 4.01 -21.22
C THR A 358 17.13 3.94 -21.01
N GLN A 359 16.34 4.11 -22.08
CA GLN A 359 14.88 3.97 -22.02
C GLN A 359 14.44 2.54 -21.67
N VAL A 360 15.00 1.51 -22.32
CA VAL A 360 14.68 0.10 -22.03
C VAL A 360 15.00 -0.25 -20.57
N ARG A 361 16.12 0.26 -20.05
CA ARG A 361 16.51 0.11 -18.65
C ARG A 361 15.50 0.71 -17.69
N ALA A 362 15.11 1.97 -17.91
CA ALA A 362 14.10 2.64 -17.10
C ALA A 362 12.73 1.94 -17.18
N TRP A 363 12.30 1.52 -18.37
CA TRP A 363 11.06 0.75 -18.55
C TRP A 363 11.10 -0.59 -17.83
N GLY A 364 12.22 -1.31 -17.82
CA GLY A 364 12.31 -2.54 -17.04
C GLY A 364 12.28 -2.29 -15.54
N ALA A 365 12.93 -1.23 -15.04
CA ALA A 365 12.80 -0.84 -13.63
C ALA A 365 11.34 -0.53 -13.25
N LEU A 366 10.62 0.23 -14.09
CA LEU A 366 9.19 0.51 -13.91
C LEU A 366 8.35 -0.77 -13.98
N PHE A 367 8.62 -1.65 -14.94
CA PHE A 367 7.89 -2.90 -15.11
C PHE A 367 8.10 -3.84 -13.91
N LEU A 368 9.32 -3.91 -13.36
CA LEU A 368 9.60 -4.67 -12.14
C LEU A 368 8.78 -4.11 -10.96
N LEU A 369 8.83 -2.80 -10.70
CA LEU A 369 8.07 -2.17 -9.63
C LEU A 369 6.56 -2.38 -9.81
N GLY A 370 6.05 -2.25 -11.04
CA GLY A 370 4.65 -2.50 -11.36
C GLY A 370 4.25 -3.95 -11.11
N LEU A 371 5.00 -4.93 -11.61
CA LEU A 371 4.70 -6.35 -11.40
C LEU A 371 4.81 -6.75 -9.92
N HIS A 372 5.84 -6.25 -9.23
CA HIS A 372 6.01 -6.55 -7.81
C HIS A 372 4.86 -5.95 -6.98
N SER A 373 4.37 -4.76 -7.32
CA SER A 373 3.20 -4.13 -6.69
C SER A 373 1.87 -4.89 -6.91
N LEU A 374 1.79 -5.79 -7.89
CA LEU A 374 0.64 -6.70 -8.03
C LEU A 374 0.69 -7.82 -7.00
N VAL A 375 1.90 -8.23 -6.61
CA VAL A 375 2.18 -9.37 -5.73
C VAL A 375 2.32 -8.94 -4.27
N ASP A 376 2.70 -7.68 -4.02
CA ASP A 376 2.84 -7.09 -2.69
C ASP A 376 2.31 -5.65 -2.63
N ALA A 377 2.18 -5.10 -1.44
CA ALA A 377 1.68 -3.75 -1.17
C ALA A 377 2.73 -2.66 -1.43
N ASP A 378 3.54 -2.78 -2.49
CA ASP A 378 4.70 -1.89 -2.70
C ASP A 378 4.35 -0.42 -2.71
N PHE A 379 3.21 -0.04 -3.30
CA PHE A 379 2.80 1.36 -3.35
C PHE A 379 2.22 1.88 -2.03
N SER A 380 1.96 1.00 -1.05
CA SER A 380 1.74 1.42 0.33
C SER A 380 3.03 2.02 0.93
N PHE A 381 4.21 1.56 0.50
CA PHE A 381 5.49 2.24 0.73
C PHE A 381 5.62 3.40 -0.26
N ALA A 382 5.24 4.60 0.16
CA ALA A 382 5.19 5.76 -0.74
C ALA A 382 6.55 6.08 -1.38
N ALA A 383 7.67 5.62 -0.81
CA ALA A 383 8.99 5.68 -1.42
C ALA A 383 9.09 4.96 -2.79
N LEU A 384 8.52 3.76 -2.91
CA LEU A 384 8.52 2.99 -4.16
C LEU A 384 7.61 3.64 -5.19
N GLY A 385 6.44 4.13 -4.77
CA GLY A 385 5.56 4.92 -5.63
C GLY A 385 6.21 6.23 -6.08
N PHE A 386 6.91 6.93 -5.19
CA PHE A 386 7.67 8.14 -5.52
C PHE A 386 8.77 7.84 -6.56
N LEU A 387 9.57 6.79 -6.35
CA LEU A 387 10.57 6.32 -7.32
C LEU A 387 9.94 6.01 -8.67
N PHE A 388 8.85 5.24 -8.69
CA PHE A 388 8.14 4.85 -9.90
C PHE A 388 7.68 6.06 -10.71
N TRP A 389 6.92 6.96 -10.08
CA TRP A 389 6.33 8.10 -10.77
C TRP A 389 7.39 9.15 -11.17
N MET A 390 8.43 9.33 -10.36
CA MET A 390 9.59 10.16 -10.71
C MET A 390 10.34 9.61 -11.94
N LEU A 391 10.65 8.31 -11.96
CA LEU A 391 11.31 7.66 -13.10
C LEU A 391 10.44 7.74 -14.35
N PHE A 392 9.14 7.42 -14.23
CA PHE A 392 8.20 7.52 -15.33
C PHE A 392 8.15 8.94 -15.89
N GLY A 393 8.05 9.96 -15.03
CA GLY A 393 8.10 11.37 -15.45
C GLY A 393 9.40 11.72 -16.17
N SER A 394 10.55 11.25 -15.69
CA SER A 394 11.88 11.57 -16.25
C SER A 394 12.10 11.02 -17.66
N ILE A 395 11.42 9.94 -18.05
CA ILE A 395 11.57 9.33 -19.39
C ILE A 395 10.53 9.83 -20.40
N GLN A 396 9.56 10.64 -19.96
CA GLN A 396 8.57 11.23 -20.84
C GLN A 396 9.23 12.23 -21.79
N LYS A 397 9.39 11.86 -23.06
CA LYS A 397 9.72 12.84 -24.11
C LYS A 397 8.57 13.86 -24.18
N GLY A 398 8.90 15.15 -24.20
CA GLY A 398 7.92 16.18 -24.55
C GLY A 398 7.31 15.80 -25.89
N GLU A 399 5.98 15.75 -25.97
CA GLU A 399 5.34 15.53 -27.26
C GLU A 399 5.63 16.76 -28.13
N ASP A 400 6.55 16.61 -29.09
CA ASP A 400 6.79 17.58 -30.18
C ASP A 400 5.67 17.53 -31.23
N GLY A 401 4.49 17.03 -30.85
CA GLY A 401 3.34 16.96 -31.75
C GLY A 401 2.88 18.35 -32.16
N ASN A 402 2.32 18.44 -33.38
CA ASN A 402 1.70 19.61 -34.05
C ASN A 402 0.52 20.24 -33.28
N GLN A 403 0.47 20.16 -31.95
CA GLN A 403 -0.51 20.91 -31.18
C GLN A 403 -0.27 22.41 -31.40
N PRO A 404 -1.34 23.18 -31.69
CA PRO A 404 -1.22 24.61 -31.88
C PRO A 404 -0.61 25.25 -30.63
N TYR A 405 0.37 26.14 -30.84
CA TYR A 405 1.16 26.79 -29.79
C TYR A 405 0.31 27.37 -28.64
N VAL A 406 -0.84 27.94 -28.99
CA VAL A 406 -1.80 28.53 -28.03
C VAL A 406 -2.35 27.49 -27.05
N LEU A 407 -2.70 26.28 -27.53
CA LEU A 407 -3.22 25.20 -26.69
C LEU A 407 -2.12 24.68 -25.75
N LYS A 408 -0.90 24.51 -26.28
CA LYS A 408 0.27 24.09 -25.50
C LYS A 408 0.56 25.07 -24.36
N HIS A 409 0.52 26.37 -24.62
CA HIS A 409 0.73 27.41 -23.60
C HIS A 409 -0.38 27.43 -22.53
N LYS A 410 -1.66 27.29 -22.92
CA LYS A 410 -2.78 27.21 -21.96
C LYS A 410 -2.65 25.98 -21.05
N LEU A 411 -2.32 24.81 -21.60
CA LEU A 411 -2.14 23.57 -20.81
C LEU A 411 -0.92 23.62 -19.90
N ALA A 412 0.17 24.22 -20.37
CA ALA A 412 1.36 24.54 -19.58
C ALA A 412 1.02 25.41 -18.35
N SER A 413 0.28 26.49 -18.57
CA SER A 413 -0.18 27.39 -17.51
C SER A 413 -1.12 26.68 -16.53
N LEU A 414 -2.00 25.81 -17.03
CA LEU A 414 -2.89 25.01 -16.18
C LEU A 414 -2.09 24.07 -15.28
N SER A 415 -1.04 23.44 -15.80
CA SER A 415 -0.19 22.55 -15.01
C SER A 415 0.53 23.29 -13.88
N SER A 416 1.13 24.45 -14.14
CA SER A 416 1.84 25.21 -13.11
C SER A 416 0.89 25.72 -12.04
N LYS A 417 -0.29 26.21 -12.42
CA LYS A 417 -1.37 26.58 -11.50
C LYS A 417 -1.86 25.38 -10.68
N GLY A 418 -2.08 24.24 -11.33
CA GLY A 418 -2.47 22.99 -10.66
C GLY A 418 -1.44 22.56 -9.62
N MET A 419 -0.14 22.64 -9.95
CA MET A 419 0.94 22.32 -9.00
C MET A 419 0.93 23.25 -7.79
N LEU A 420 0.70 24.55 -8.00
CA LEU A 420 0.61 25.52 -6.92
C LEU A 420 -0.60 25.26 -6.03
N VAL A 421 -1.79 25.10 -6.62
CA VAL A 421 -3.03 24.87 -5.87
C VAL A 421 -2.97 23.58 -5.08
N LEU A 422 -2.59 22.46 -5.71
CA LEU A 422 -2.50 21.18 -5.02
C LEU A 422 -1.44 21.20 -3.92
N SER A 423 -0.27 21.81 -4.17
CA SER A 423 0.76 21.92 -3.13
C SER A 423 0.31 22.79 -1.96
N LEU A 424 -0.48 23.86 -2.21
CA LEU A 424 -1.06 24.66 -1.13
C LEU A 424 -2.03 23.83 -0.29
N VAL A 425 -2.95 23.11 -0.94
CA VAL A 425 -3.92 22.23 -0.25
C VAL A 425 -3.20 21.15 0.56
N MET A 426 -2.24 20.45 -0.03
CA MET A 426 -1.46 19.41 0.65
C MET A 426 -0.63 19.97 1.80
N CYS A 427 -0.02 21.15 1.63
CA CYS A 427 0.74 21.82 2.68
C CYS A 427 -0.15 22.18 3.87
N LEU A 428 -1.31 22.80 3.61
CA LEU A 428 -2.27 23.17 4.65
C LEU A 428 -2.85 21.92 5.34
N PHE A 429 -3.22 20.90 4.58
CA PHE A 429 -3.73 19.64 5.12
C PHE A 429 -2.68 18.96 6.00
N SER A 430 -1.48 18.74 5.47
CA SER A 430 -0.41 18.03 6.19
C SER A 430 0.07 18.82 7.40
N GLY A 431 0.22 20.14 7.27
CA GLY A 431 0.58 21.02 8.39
C GLY A 431 -0.48 21.02 9.48
N SER A 432 -1.76 21.08 9.11
CA SER A 432 -2.86 21.03 10.09
C SER A 432 -2.93 19.68 10.81
N ALA A 433 -2.78 18.58 10.08
CA ALA A 433 -2.77 17.23 10.65
C ALA A 433 -1.54 17.00 11.58
N LEU A 434 -0.39 17.58 11.27
CA LEU A 434 0.81 17.51 12.12
C LEU A 434 0.67 18.36 13.38
N LEU A 435 0.08 19.56 13.28
CA LEU A 435 -0.13 20.46 14.43
C LEU A 435 -1.27 19.99 15.34
N TYR A 436 -2.33 19.41 14.76
CA TYR A 436 -3.49 18.92 15.49
C TYR A 436 -3.85 17.49 15.02
N PRO A 437 -3.12 16.47 15.50
CA PRO A 437 -3.35 15.07 15.10
C PRO A 437 -4.77 14.59 15.41
N LYS A 438 -5.41 15.17 16.43
CA LYS A 438 -6.83 14.94 16.76
C LYS A 438 -7.81 15.30 15.62
N LEU A 439 -7.39 16.03 14.57
CA LEU A 439 -8.21 16.26 13.37
C LEU A 439 -8.46 14.95 12.61
N LEU A 440 -7.48 14.05 12.61
CA LEU A 440 -7.57 12.74 11.96
C LEU A 440 -8.20 11.68 12.88
N GLU A 441 -8.26 11.96 14.19
CA GLU A 441 -8.71 11.04 15.25
C GLU A 441 -9.97 11.57 15.96
N LYS A 442 -10.90 12.15 15.18
CA LYS A 442 -12.15 12.72 15.70
C LYS A 442 -13.02 11.68 16.40
N GLU A 443 -12.95 10.43 15.96
CA GLU A 443 -13.64 9.29 16.56
C GLU A 443 -13.35 9.15 18.05
N GLN A 444 -12.10 9.35 18.48
CA GLN A 444 -11.73 9.29 19.90
C GLN A 444 -12.42 10.39 20.70
N SER A 445 -12.56 11.59 20.13
CA SER A 445 -13.21 12.72 20.81
C SER A 445 -14.72 12.49 20.96
N TRP A 446 -15.36 11.85 19.98
CA TRP A 446 -16.77 11.46 20.08
C TRP A 446 -16.97 10.30 21.04
N ASN A 447 -16.08 9.32 21.09
CA ASN A 447 -16.14 8.22 22.07
C ASN A 447 -16.07 8.75 23.50
N ILE A 448 -15.11 9.65 23.80
CA ILE A 448 -14.99 10.26 25.13
C ILE A 448 -16.27 11.01 25.50
N GLN A 449 -16.84 11.77 24.57
CA GLN A 449 -18.10 12.48 24.80
C GLN A 449 -19.27 11.51 24.99
N ALA A 450 -19.36 10.45 24.19
CA ALA A 450 -20.43 9.45 24.31
C ALA A 450 -20.44 8.84 25.71
N VAL A 451 -19.28 8.42 26.22
CA VAL A 451 -19.13 7.90 27.59
C VAL A 451 -19.55 8.93 28.66
N GLN A 452 -19.24 10.22 28.46
CA GLN A 452 -19.69 11.28 29.40
C GLN A 452 -21.21 11.47 29.40
N TRP A 453 -21.86 11.30 28.25
CA TRP A 453 -23.32 11.41 28.10
C TRP A 453 -24.06 10.12 28.44
N TYR A 454 -23.35 9.03 28.75
CA TYR A 454 -23.90 7.69 28.98
C TYR A 454 -25.09 7.68 29.96
N GLU A 455 -24.92 8.30 31.14
CA GLU A 455 -25.96 8.34 32.18
C GLU A 455 -26.93 9.52 32.00
N GLN A 456 -26.47 10.60 31.37
CA GLN A 456 -27.22 11.86 31.30
C GLN A 456 -28.24 11.88 30.15
N ASP A 457 -27.83 11.38 28.98
CA ASP A 457 -28.66 11.33 27.77
C ASP A 457 -28.22 10.15 26.88
N PRO A 458 -28.83 8.96 27.10
CA PRO A 458 -28.55 7.74 26.34
C PRO A 458 -28.72 7.92 24.82
N THR A 459 -29.67 8.75 24.38
CA THR A 459 -29.92 8.97 22.95
C THR A 459 -28.76 9.75 22.33
N LYS A 460 -28.27 10.77 23.03
CA LYS A 460 -27.10 11.55 22.61
C LYS A 460 -25.81 10.73 22.65
N SER A 461 -25.63 9.88 23.66
CA SER A 461 -24.50 8.94 23.72
C SER A 461 -24.47 8.05 22.47
N ASN A 462 -25.59 7.41 22.15
CA ASN A 462 -25.72 6.56 20.97
C ASN A 462 -25.46 7.31 19.66
N ALA A 463 -25.98 8.53 19.52
CA ALA A 463 -25.73 9.35 18.34
C ALA A 463 -24.23 9.69 18.17
N LEU A 464 -23.51 9.95 19.26
CA LEU A 464 -22.07 10.21 19.24
C LEU A 464 -21.27 8.96 18.87
N TRP A 465 -21.64 7.77 19.39
CA TRP A 465 -21.04 6.51 18.95
C TRP A 465 -21.34 6.21 17.48
N ASP A 466 -22.56 6.48 16.99
CA ASP A 466 -22.87 6.33 15.57
C ASP A 466 -22.02 7.26 14.70
N MET A 467 -21.82 8.52 15.11
CA MET A 467 -20.89 9.44 14.44
C MET A 467 -19.45 8.91 14.43
N SER A 468 -19.00 8.35 15.56
CA SER A 468 -17.69 7.72 15.69
C SER A 468 -17.51 6.51 14.79
N LEU A 469 -18.48 5.60 14.78
CA LEU A 469 -18.46 4.38 13.97
C LEU A 469 -18.63 4.69 12.49
N ASN A 470 -19.35 5.74 12.11
CA ASN A 470 -19.40 6.23 10.74
C ASN A 470 -18.06 6.80 10.27
N TRP A 471 -17.20 7.26 11.17
CA TRP A 471 -15.87 7.80 10.85
C TRP A 471 -14.79 6.73 10.83
N ASP A 472 -14.85 5.79 11.79
CA ASP A 472 -14.02 4.60 11.83
C ASP A 472 -14.86 3.39 12.26
N GLN A 473 -15.22 2.57 11.27
CA GLN A 473 -16.02 1.37 11.44
C GLN A 473 -15.25 0.23 12.13
N THR A 474 -13.92 0.34 12.21
CA THR A 474 -13.01 -0.70 12.72
C THR A 474 -12.93 -0.73 14.26
N GLN A 475 -13.59 0.21 14.94
CA GLN A 475 -13.56 0.36 16.39
C GLN A 475 -14.43 -0.68 17.11
N VAL A 476 -13.95 -1.93 17.18
CA VAL A 476 -14.72 -3.02 17.79
C VAL A 476 -15.03 -2.76 19.27
N GLY A 477 -14.10 -2.15 20.02
CA GLY A 477 -14.35 -1.77 21.42
C GLY A 477 -15.55 -0.82 21.58
N THR A 478 -15.61 0.23 20.77
CA THR A 478 -16.74 1.16 20.74
C THR A 478 -18.05 0.47 20.36
N ARG A 479 -18.03 -0.50 19.43
CA ARG A 479 -19.22 -1.29 19.09
C ARG A 479 -19.71 -2.14 20.27
N ARG A 480 -18.79 -2.70 21.06
CA ARG A 480 -19.13 -3.46 22.28
C ARG A 480 -19.80 -2.55 23.31
N GLU A 481 -19.19 -1.40 23.61
CA GLU A 481 -19.75 -0.42 24.55
C GLU A 481 -21.15 0.06 24.11
N GLN A 482 -21.34 0.34 22.82
CA GLN A 482 -22.64 0.71 22.27
C GLN A 482 -23.66 -0.41 22.42
N ALA A 483 -23.28 -1.66 22.13
CA ALA A 483 -24.18 -2.82 22.26
C ALA A 483 -24.61 -3.05 23.72
N GLU A 484 -23.65 -3.01 24.65
CA GLU A 484 -23.89 -3.12 26.09
C GLU A 484 -24.84 -2.03 26.59
N HIS A 485 -24.59 -0.78 26.19
CA HIS A 485 -25.43 0.34 26.57
C HIS A 485 -26.88 0.15 26.10
N ILE A 486 -27.09 -0.19 24.83
CA ILE A 486 -28.43 -0.36 24.25
C ILE A 486 -29.17 -1.54 24.90
N LEU A 487 -28.48 -2.64 25.17
CA LEU A 487 -29.04 -3.79 25.88
C LEU A 487 -29.42 -3.44 27.33
N SER A 488 -28.55 -2.73 28.04
CA SER A 488 -28.81 -2.27 29.42
C SER A 488 -30.00 -1.30 29.51
N GLY A 489 -30.21 -0.50 28.46
CA GLY A 489 -31.38 0.38 28.31
C GLY A 489 -32.69 -0.34 27.96
N GLY A 490 -32.67 -1.68 27.79
CA GLY A 490 -33.86 -2.49 27.52
C GLY A 490 -34.32 -2.53 26.06
N ASN A 491 -33.57 -1.93 25.13
CA ASN A 491 -33.83 -2.03 23.69
C ASN A 491 -33.18 -3.30 23.12
N VAL A 492 -33.83 -4.43 23.41
CA VAL A 492 -33.30 -5.77 23.17
C VAL A 492 -32.98 -6.04 21.69
N GLU A 493 -33.88 -5.69 20.77
CA GLU A 493 -33.72 -5.99 19.35
C GLU A 493 -32.56 -5.21 18.71
N THR A 494 -32.48 -3.92 19.02
CA THR A 494 -31.39 -3.06 18.53
C THR A 494 -30.07 -3.50 19.16
N GLY A 495 -30.06 -3.81 20.45
CA GLY A 495 -28.88 -4.28 21.17
C GLY A 495 -28.34 -5.60 20.61
N LEU A 496 -29.20 -6.58 20.34
CA LEU A 496 -28.80 -7.83 19.68
C LEU A 496 -28.22 -7.59 18.29
N THR A 497 -28.81 -6.67 17.51
CA THR A 497 -28.28 -6.30 16.19
C THR A 497 -26.85 -5.75 16.33
N LYS A 498 -26.60 -4.91 17.35
CA LYS A 498 -25.25 -4.39 17.62
C LYS A 498 -24.27 -5.46 18.10
N VAL A 499 -24.71 -6.44 18.90
CA VAL A 499 -23.89 -7.60 19.27
C VAL A 499 -23.47 -8.39 18.02
N GLU A 500 -24.40 -8.64 17.08
CA GLU A 500 -24.09 -9.32 15.82
C GLU A 500 -23.13 -8.50 14.94
N GLU A 501 -23.23 -7.16 14.94
CA GLU A 501 -22.25 -6.31 14.27
C GLU A 501 -20.83 -6.52 14.86
N VAL A 502 -20.68 -6.65 16.18
CA VAL A 502 -19.36 -6.94 16.80
C VAL A 502 -18.82 -8.29 16.32
N ILE A 503 -19.65 -9.33 16.35
CA ILE A 503 -19.29 -10.67 15.87
C ILE A 503 -18.92 -10.63 14.38
N HIS A 504 -19.64 -9.86 13.58
CA HIS A 504 -19.37 -9.70 12.16
C HIS A 504 -18.00 -9.07 11.87
N TRP A 505 -17.53 -8.15 12.73
CA TRP A 505 -16.21 -7.54 12.62
C TRP A 505 -15.07 -8.40 13.19
N GLN A 506 -15.37 -9.35 14.07
CA GLN A 506 -14.40 -10.29 14.64
C GLN A 506 -14.90 -11.74 14.64
N PRO A 507 -15.21 -12.31 13.46
CA PRO A 507 -15.92 -13.58 13.38
C PRO A 507 -15.12 -14.79 13.86
N HIS A 508 -13.79 -14.66 13.96
CA HIS A 508 -12.85 -15.71 14.35
C HIS A 508 -12.20 -15.47 15.72
N ASN A 509 -12.69 -14.51 16.51
CA ASN A 509 -12.21 -14.29 17.87
C ASN A 509 -13.18 -14.93 18.87
N LEU A 510 -12.73 -15.98 19.56
CA LEU A 510 -13.56 -16.71 20.53
C LEU A 510 -14.00 -15.84 21.71
N GLU A 511 -13.14 -14.92 22.17
CA GLU A 511 -13.44 -14.00 23.27
C GLU A 511 -14.63 -13.07 22.95
N VAL A 512 -14.86 -12.76 21.66
CA VAL A 512 -16.02 -11.98 21.24
C VAL A 512 -17.31 -12.76 21.45
N TYR A 513 -17.31 -14.06 21.19
CA TYR A 513 -18.49 -14.89 21.43
C TYR A 513 -18.75 -15.06 22.93
N GLU A 514 -17.71 -15.22 23.74
CA GLU A 514 -17.81 -15.27 25.20
C GLU A 514 -18.41 -13.98 25.77
N TRP A 515 -17.86 -12.84 25.34
CA TRP A 515 -18.39 -11.52 25.68
C TRP A 515 -19.86 -11.38 25.25
N ALA A 516 -20.16 -11.64 23.98
CA ALA A 516 -21.49 -11.48 23.41
C ALA A 516 -22.53 -12.36 24.13
N GLN A 517 -22.18 -13.61 24.43
CA GLN A 517 -23.06 -14.51 25.15
C GLN A 517 -23.28 -14.09 26.59
N SER A 518 -22.24 -13.57 27.26
CA SER A 518 -22.34 -13.11 28.65
C SER A 518 -23.26 -11.90 28.77
N ILE A 519 -23.09 -10.87 27.93
CA ILE A 519 -23.93 -9.67 28.00
C ILE A 519 -25.39 -9.95 27.62
N VAL A 520 -25.61 -10.82 26.62
CA VAL A 520 -26.98 -11.20 26.20
C VAL A 520 -27.66 -12.03 27.29
N TRP A 521 -26.92 -12.92 27.96
CA TRP A 521 -27.42 -13.68 29.11
C TRP A 521 -27.81 -12.77 30.28
N GLU A 522 -26.95 -11.84 30.66
CA GLU A 522 -27.23 -10.87 31.73
C GLU A 522 -28.49 -10.06 31.43
N THR A 523 -28.61 -9.58 30.18
CA THR A 523 -29.80 -8.86 29.72
C THR A 523 -31.04 -9.75 29.79
N ALA A 524 -30.95 -11.03 29.42
CA ALA A 524 -32.05 -11.98 29.52
C ALA A 524 -32.54 -12.16 30.96
N GLU A 525 -31.61 -12.25 31.92
CA GLU A 525 -31.95 -12.39 33.35
C GLU A 525 -32.65 -11.15 33.91
N VAL A 526 -32.26 -9.94 33.48
CA VAL A 526 -32.95 -8.69 33.81
C VAL A 526 -34.36 -8.67 33.20
N GLN A 527 -34.47 -8.96 31.89
CA GLN A 527 -35.73 -8.95 31.17
C GLN A 527 -36.68 -10.05 31.62
N ARG A 528 -36.20 -11.16 32.20
CA ARG A 528 -37.04 -12.29 32.62
C ARG A 528 -38.21 -11.89 33.51
N ARG A 529 -38.01 -10.90 34.38
CA ARG A 529 -39.07 -10.44 35.32
C ARG A 529 -39.98 -9.39 34.70
N ILE A 530 -39.49 -8.62 33.73
CA ILE A 530 -40.17 -7.44 33.18
C ILE A 530 -40.90 -7.80 31.90
N HIS A 531 -40.22 -8.50 30.99
CA HIS A 531 -40.65 -8.89 29.65
C HIS A 531 -40.21 -10.33 29.33
N PRO A 532 -40.93 -11.36 29.87
CA PRO A 532 -40.56 -12.77 29.71
C PRO A 532 -40.40 -13.23 28.25
N GLU A 533 -41.17 -12.64 27.33
CA GLU A 533 -41.10 -12.88 25.90
C GLU A 533 -39.76 -12.45 25.30
N LYS A 534 -39.27 -11.26 25.67
CA LYS A 534 -37.95 -10.76 25.25
C LYS A 534 -36.83 -11.60 25.86
N ALA A 535 -36.96 -11.99 27.13
CA ALA A 535 -36.01 -12.88 27.78
C ALA A 535 -35.92 -14.24 27.08
N THR A 536 -37.06 -14.81 26.66
CA THR A 536 -37.09 -16.08 25.91
C THR A 536 -36.32 -15.95 24.60
N MET A 537 -36.49 -14.85 23.87
CA MET A 537 -35.72 -14.57 22.65
C MET A 537 -34.21 -14.50 22.93
N LEU A 538 -33.79 -13.83 24.00
CA LEU A 538 -32.38 -13.71 24.38
C LEU A 538 -31.77 -15.04 24.81
N TYR A 539 -32.50 -15.86 25.57
CA TYR A 539 -32.04 -17.21 25.92
C TYR A 539 -31.85 -18.09 24.69
N ARG A 540 -32.75 -18.02 23.71
CA ARG A 540 -32.57 -18.74 22.43
C ARG A 540 -31.30 -18.29 21.71
N TRP A 541 -31.05 -16.98 21.69
CA TRP A 541 -29.84 -16.44 21.09
C TRP A 541 -28.58 -17.00 21.77
N VAL A 542 -28.54 -17.01 23.12
CA VAL A 542 -27.44 -17.55 23.94
C VAL A 542 -27.24 -19.05 23.70
N GLU A 543 -28.32 -19.81 23.60
CA GLU A 543 -28.29 -21.25 23.31
C GLU A 543 -27.69 -21.56 21.94
N CYS A 544 -27.90 -20.70 20.94
CA CYS A 544 -27.39 -20.91 19.58
C CYS A 544 -25.91 -20.56 19.38
N VAL A 545 -25.23 -19.91 20.33
CA VAL A 545 -23.83 -19.46 20.18
C VAL A 545 -22.84 -20.62 19.88
N PRO A 546 -22.88 -21.77 20.59
CA PRO A 546 -22.02 -22.92 20.25
C PRO A 546 -22.18 -23.36 18.79
N GLN A 547 -23.42 -23.46 18.30
CA GLN A 547 -23.71 -23.87 16.92
C GLN A 547 -23.14 -22.87 15.92
N LYS A 548 -23.26 -21.56 16.17
CA LYS A 548 -22.67 -20.53 15.30
C LYS A 548 -21.16 -20.69 15.13
N ILE A 549 -20.44 -21.05 16.19
CA ILE A 549 -18.98 -21.28 16.14
C ILE A 549 -18.70 -22.55 15.33
N GLU A 550 -19.43 -23.63 15.57
CA GLU A 550 -19.28 -24.90 14.86
C GLU A 550 -19.59 -24.76 13.36
N ASP A 551 -20.66 -24.05 13.01
CA ASP A 551 -21.05 -23.77 11.63
C ASP A 551 -19.95 -23.02 10.87
N ARG A 552 -19.25 -22.08 11.53
CA ARG A 552 -18.11 -21.37 10.93
C ARG A 552 -16.93 -22.28 10.63
N VAL A 553 -16.67 -23.29 11.46
CA VAL A 553 -15.63 -24.30 11.19
C VAL A 553 -16.10 -25.28 10.11
N ALA A 554 -17.40 -25.60 10.09
CA ALA A 554 -17.98 -26.54 9.14
C ALA A 554 -17.87 -26.06 7.68
N ILE A 555 -17.98 -24.75 7.43
CA ILE A 555 -17.85 -24.18 6.07
C ILE A 555 -16.41 -24.16 5.52
N LEU A 556 -15.39 -24.43 6.36
CA LEU A 556 -13.99 -24.41 5.93
C LEU A 556 -13.67 -25.58 5.02
N THR A 557 -13.12 -25.29 3.84
CA THR A 557 -12.60 -26.31 2.93
C THR A 557 -11.32 -26.96 3.48
N PRO A 558 -10.88 -28.12 2.95
CA PRO A 558 -9.60 -28.71 3.34
C PRO A 558 -8.40 -27.76 3.16
N ILE A 559 -8.45 -26.89 2.14
CA ILE A 559 -7.42 -25.87 1.91
C ILE A 559 -7.49 -24.79 3.00
N ASP A 560 -8.67 -24.30 3.35
CA ASP A 560 -8.83 -23.30 4.41
C ASP A 560 -8.32 -23.82 5.76
N ARG A 561 -8.59 -25.09 6.09
CA ARG A 561 -8.09 -25.76 7.30
C ARG A 561 -6.57 -25.93 7.31
N LEU A 562 -5.96 -26.13 6.13
CA LEU A 562 -4.51 -26.19 6.00
C LEU A 562 -3.86 -24.81 6.23
N LEU A 563 -4.52 -23.74 5.77
CA LEU A 563 -4.04 -22.36 5.90
C LEU A 563 -4.23 -21.81 7.31
N TRP A 564 -5.39 -22.05 7.94
CA TRP A 564 -5.68 -21.59 9.28
C TRP A 564 -5.44 -22.66 10.34
N ARG A 565 -4.18 -22.89 10.73
CA ARG A 565 -3.83 -23.93 11.72
C ARG A 565 -4.59 -23.84 13.05
N GLY A 566 -4.96 -22.63 13.47
CA GLY A 566 -5.72 -22.38 14.70
C GLY A 566 -7.19 -22.82 14.68
N TYR A 567 -7.72 -23.31 13.55
CA TYR A 567 -9.11 -23.77 13.47
C TYR A 567 -9.43 -24.90 14.46
N GLN A 568 -8.43 -25.69 14.86
CA GLN A 568 -8.60 -26.80 15.79
C GLN A 568 -8.89 -26.32 17.21
N ASP A 569 -8.43 -25.12 17.55
CA ASP A 569 -8.60 -24.46 18.84
C ASP A 569 -9.84 -23.55 18.84
N PHE A 570 -10.35 -23.17 17.66
CA PHE A 570 -11.58 -22.41 17.49
C PHE A 570 -12.82 -23.29 17.68
N LYS A 571 -13.08 -23.68 18.93
CA LYS A 571 -14.24 -24.47 19.36
C LYS A 571 -14.97 -23.75 20.48
N PRO A 572 -16.28 -24.02 20.70
CA PRO A 572 -17.00 -23.44 21.83
C PRO A 572 -16.27 -23.75 23.14
N SER A 573 -15.93 -22.70 23.91
CA SER A 573 -15.29 -22.85 25.21
C SER A 573 -16.22 -23.49 26.23
N GLN A 574 -15.67 -23.93 27.38
CA GLN A 574 -16.49 -24.48 28.47
C GLN A 574 -17.50 -23.46 28.98
N HIS A 575 -17.09 -22.19 29.10
CA HIS A 575 -17.98 -21.08 29.46
C HIS A 575 -19.15 -20.97 28.47
N ILE A 576 -18.85 -21.06 27.17
CA ILE A 576 -19.88 -20.94 26.13
C ILE A 576 -20.92 -22.05 26.20
N LYS A 577 -20.47 -23.29 26.42
CA LYS A 577 -21.35 -24.46 26.55
C LYS A 577 -22.22 -24.37 27.79
N LEU A 578 -21.64 -23.94 28.92
CA LEU A 578 -22.34 -23.80 30.18
C LEU A 578 -23.47 -22.77 30.11
N LEU A 579 -23.20 -21.58 29.54
CA LEU A 579 -24.23 -20.55 29.36
C LEU A 579 -25.34 -21.00 28.41
N ALA A 580 -25.01 -21.73 27.34
CA ALA A 580 -26.01 -22.28 26.42
C ALA A 580 -26.93 -23.30 27.12
N GLU A 581 -26.38 -24.19 27.94
CA GLU A 581 -27.16 -25.16 28.72
C GLU A 581 -28.09 -24.46 29.73
N TYR A 582 -27.58 -23.46 30.45
CA TYR A 582 -28.41 -22.67 31.36
C TYR A 582 -29.54 -21.94 30.64
N ALA A 583 -29.27 -21.35 29.47
CA ALA A 583 -30.29 -20.71 28.64
C ALA A 583 -31.37 -21.68 28.20
N ARG A 584 -31.01 -22.90 27.80
CA ARG A 584 -31.97 -23.96 27.47
C ARG A 584 -32.85 -24.34 28.67
N LEU A 585 -32.24 -24.52 29.86
CA LEU A 585 -32.99 -24.83 31.09
C LEU A 585 -33.95 -23.70 31.48
N ARG A 586 -33.55 -22.43 31.32
CA ARG A 586 -34.40 -21.26 31.58
C ARG A 586 -35.62 -21.23 30.66
N GLN A 587 -35.43 -21.52 29.37
CA GLN A 587 -36.54 -21.60 28.42
C GLN A 587 -37.57 -22.68 28.81
N LEU A 588 -37.11 -23.87 29.16
CA LEU A 588 -37.99 -24.97 29.62
C LEU A 588 -38.78 -24.58 30.87
N THR A 589 -38.12 -23.94 31.84
CA THR A 589 -38.77 -23.49 33.08
C THR A 589 -39.83 -22.43 32.80
N GLN A 590 -39.58 -21.49 31.88
CA GLN A 590 -40.58 -20.48 31.52
C GLN A 590 -41.80 -21.10 30.83
N LEU A 591 -41.60 -22.07 29.94
CA LEU A 591 -42.70 -22.77 29.27
C LEU A 591 -43.61 -23.49 30.27
N THR A 592 -43.05 -24.15 31.28
CA THR A 592 -43.85 -24.84 32.31
C THR A 592 -44.70 -23.91 33.17
N ARG A 593 -44.32 -22.64 33.35
CA ARG A 593 -45.11 -21.66 34.12
C ARG A 593 -46.24 -21.04 33.32
N LEU A 594 -46.19 -21.10 32.00
CA LEU A 594 -47.21 -20.56 31.11
C LEU A 594 -48.33 -21.56 30.82
N VAL A 595 -48.19 -22.82 31.25
CA VAL A 595 -49.30 -23.78 31.26
C VAL A 595 -50.08 -23.53 32.56
N PRO A 596 -51.28 -22.90 32.52
CA PRO A 596 -52.09 -22.79 33.72
C PRO A 596 -52.44 -24.20 34.20
N ASN A 597 -52.36 -24.43 35.51
CA ASN A 597 -52.87 -25.67 36.12
C ASN A 597 -54.37 -25.76 35.81
N THR A 598 -54.71 -26.48 34.75
CA THR A 598 -56.08 -26.86 34.38
C THR A 598 -56.61 -27.92 35.31
#